data_AF-A0A9D5PWH6-F1
#
_entry.id   AF-A0A9D5PWH6-F1
#
_cell.length_a   1.000
_cell.length_b   1.000
_cell.length_c   1.000
_cell.angle_alpha   90.00
_cell.angle_beta   90.00
_cell.angle_gamma   90.00
#
_symmetry.space_group_name_H-M   'P 1'
#
loop_
_entity.id
_entity.type
_entity.pdbx_description
1 polymer ?
#
loop_
_entity_poly.entity_id
_entity_poly.type
_entity_poly.pdbx_seq_one_letter_code
_entity_poly.pdbx_strand_id
1 'polypeptide(L)'
;MNHESNNTAKYDRSRFREVKHPSVIPFYMVAVSWILFALFCPMYRPGHFFVIALITVAELVILGKLIPPRIEYVPIPYEPPKAGISEVDEVLEAGAGYIRKFDKISAELAKLDPKIAAKMERIRQLMNEIFEYVSKNPGKLSRIRRFMNFYLPTLEKLMNTYIELSDQKIKGENITKTLMGIEEILDTIEPAFERQLDNLYEDQAIDISADITVLEGMLDSEGLGKTATDL
;
A
#
# COMPACT_ATOMS: atom_id res chain seq x y z
N MET A 1 -19.09 -4.70 -18.08
CA MET A 1 -18.92 -4.59 -16.62
C MET A 1 -17.44 -4.27 -16.31
N ASN A 2 -16.88 -3.23 -16.96
CA ASN A 2 -15.42 -3.00 -17.05
C ASN A 2 -15.03 -1.52 -16.78
N HIS A 3 -15.72 -0.82 -15.87
CA HIS A 3 -15.36 0.57 -15.53
C HIS A 3 -14.72 0.74 -14.15
N GLU A 4 -14.67 -0.30 -13.31
CA GLU A 4 -14.06 -0.23 -11.97
C GLU A 4 -12.55 -0.55 -11.94
N SER A 5 -12.00 -1.26 -12.94
CA SER A 5 -10.59 -1.72 -12.86
C SER A 5 -9.55 -0.67 -13.24
N ASN A 6 -9.95 0.49 -13.75
CA ASN A 6 -9.01 1.49 -14.27
C ASN A 6 -8.60 2.55 -13.23
N ASN A 7 -9.35 2.67 -12.12
CA ASN A 7 -9.07 3.69 -11.11
C ASN A 7 -8.23 3.16 -9.93
N THR A 8 -8.17 1.84 -9.75
CA THR A 8 -7.30 1.19 -8.75
C THR A 8 -5.83 1.11 -9.20
N ALA A 9 -5.55 1.32 -10.48
CA ALA A 9 -4.20 1.24 -11.06
C ALA A 9 -3.27 2.39 -10.66
N LYS A 10 -3.78 3.42 -9.97
CA LYS A 10 -3.00 4.54 -9.41
C LYS A 10 -2.59 4.33 -7.94
N TYR A 11 -3.06 3.26 -7.30
CA TYR A 11 -2.56 2.85 -5.99
C TYR A 11 -1.22 2.11 -6.14
N ASP A 12 -0.29 2.40 -5.25
CA ASP A 12 1.04 1.80 -5.22
C ASP A 12 0.96 0.26 -5.22
N ARG A 13 1.46 -0.38 -6.29
CA ARG A 13 1.46 -1.84 -6.45
C ARG A 13 2.37 -2.55 -5.42
N SER A 14 3.24 -1.82 -4.73
CA SER A 14 4.09 -2.35 -3.66
C SER A 14 3.31 -2.99 -2.51
N ARG A 15 2.01 -2.66 -2.39
CA ARG A 15 1.13 -3.09 -1.30
C ARG A 15 0.33 -4.34 -1.62
N PHE A 16 0.42 -4.91 -2.82
CA PHE A 16 -0.44 -6.03 -3.20
C PHE A 16 0.38 -7.26 -3.59
N ARG A 17 0.07 -8.40 -2.95
CA ARG A 17 0.55 -9.69 -3.42
C ARG A 17 -0.39 -10.18 -4.51
N GLU A 18 0.17 -10.46 -5.69
CA GLU A 18 -0.55 -11.17 -6.74
C GLU A 18 -0.79 -12.62 -6.29
N VAL A 19 -2.04 -12.93 -5.92
CA VAL A 19 -2.46 -14.30 -5.64
C VAL A 19 -3.23 -14.81 -6.85
N LYS A 20 -2.62 -15.74 -7.59
CA LYS A 20 -3.23 -16.40 -8.74
C LYS A 20 -4.13 -17.52 -8.25
N HIS A 21 -5.44 -17.36 -8.39
CA HIS A 21 -6.38 -18.45 -8.14
C HIS A 21 -6.55 -19.29 -9.41
N PRO A 22 -6.28 -20.60 -9.39
CA PRO A 22 -6.56 -21.46 -10.52
C PRO A 22 -8.07 -21.47 -10.79
N SER A 23 -8.47 -21.35 -12.06
CA SER A 23 -9.88 -21.37 -12.44
C SER A 23 -10.45 -22.77 -12.25
N VAL A 24 -11.56 -22.89 -11.51
CA VAL A 24 -12.28 -24.16 -11.30
C VAL A 24 -13.31 -24.46 -12.41
N ILE A 25 -13.58 -23.48 -13.27
CA ILE A 25 -14.52 -23.55 -14.41
C ILE A 25 -14.24 -24.74 -15.36
N PRO A 26 -12.97 -25.07 -15.70
CA PRO A 26 -12.67 -26.21 -16.56
C PRO A 26 -13.20 -27.54 -16.04
N PHE A 27 -13.21 -27.75 -14.72
CA PHE A 27 -13.70 -29.00 -14.13
C PHE A 27 -15.23 -29.13 -14.21
N TYR A 28 -15.96 -28.02 -14.05
CA TYR A 28 -17.42 -28.03 -14.18
C TYR A 28 -17.86 -28.28 -15.62
N MET A 29 -17.13 -27.76 -16.61
CA MET A 29 -17.41 -27.97 -18.03
C MET A 29 -17.23 -29.44 -18.43
N VAL A 30 -16.19 -30.11 -17.91
CA VAL A 30 -15.99 -31.55 -18.09
C VAL A 30 -17.15 -32.35 -17.49
N ALA A 31 -17.63 -31.99 -16.30
CA ALA A 31 -18.77 -32.68 -15.68
C ALA A 31 -20.07 -32.53 -16.50
N VAL A 32 -20.35 -31.34 -17.03
CA VAL A 32 -21.50 -31.10 -17.92
C VAL A 32 -21.35 -31.88 -19.22
N SER A 33 -20.15 -31.92 -19.80
CA SER A 33 -19.84 -32.70 -21.01
C SER A 33 -20.12 -34.21 -20.80
N TRP A 34 -19.75 -34.75 -19.64
CA TRP A 34 -20.07 -36.13 -19.24
C TRP A 34 -21.58 -36.41 -19.15
N ILE A 35 -22.35 -35.49 -18.56
CA ILE A 35 -23.81 -35.62 -18.44
C ILE A 35 -24.48 -35.58 -19.82
N LEU A 36 -24.06 -34.65 -20.68
CA LEU A 36 -24.57 -34.53 -22.05
C LEU A 36 -24.23 -35.76 -22.89
N PHE A 37 -23.01 -36.30 -22.74
CA PHE A 37 -22.60 -37.50 -23.45
C PHE A 37 -23.41 -38.73 -23.02
N ALA A 38 -23.68 -38.89 -21.71
CA ALA A 38 -24.48 -39.98 -21.19
C ALA A 38 -25.96 -39.95 -21.64
N LEU A 39 -26.49 -38.76 -21.95
CA LEU A 39 -27.86 -38.58 -22.44
C LEU A 39 -28.02 -38.92 -23.93
N PHE A 40 -27.01 -38.60 -24.75
CA PHE A 40 -27.11 -38.73 -26.21
C PHE A 40 -26.43 -39.97 -26.79
N CYS A 41 -25.53 -40.64 -26.06
CA CYS A 41 -24.75 -41.77 -26.58
C CYS A 41 -25.05 -43.08 -25.82
N PRO A 42 -25.31 -44.20 -26.51
CA PRO A 42 -25.49 -45.51 -25.86
C PRO A 42 -24.18 -46.00 -25.23
N MET A 43 -24.09 -45.91 -23.90
CA MET A 43 -22.88 -46.13 -23.09
C MET A 43 -22.40 -47.61 -22.99
N TYR A 44 -22.80 -48.46 -23.93
CA TYR A 44 -22.60 -49.92 -23.86
C TYR A 44 -21.52 -50.46 -24.80
N ARG A 45 -20.85 -49.60 -25.60
CA ARG A 45 -19.76 -50.04 -26.50
C ARG A 45 -18.39 -49.54 -26.02
N PRO A 46 -17.37 -50.42 -25.95
CA PRO A 46 -16.04 -50.08 -25.41
C PRO A 46 -15.30 -48.99 -26.20
N GLY A 47 -15.63 -48.77 -27.46
CA GLY A 47 -15.02 -47.72 -28.29
C GLY A 47 -15.35 -46.28 -27.86
N HIS A 48 -16.49 -46.05 -27.20
CA HIS A 48 -16.90 -44.70 -26.78
C HIS A 48 -16.07 -44.15 -25.60
N PHE A 49 -15.45 -45.03 -24.80
CA PHE A 49 -14.57 -44.62 -23.70
C PHE A 49 -13.29 -43.94 -24.20
N PHE A 50 -12.77 -44.35 -25.36
CA PHE A 50 -11.60 -43.70 -25.96
C PHE A 50 -11.95 -42.32 -26.52
N VAL A 51 -13.12 -42.20 -27.15
CA VAL A 51 -13.60 -40.92 -27.72
C VAL A 51 -13.84 -39.89 -26.63
N ILE A 52 -14.51 -40.26 -25.52
CA ILE A 52 -14.78 -39.32 -24.42
C ILE A 52 -13.49 -38.91 -23.68
N ALA A 53 -12.52 -39.83 -23.53
CA ALA A 53 -11.22 -39.50 -22.95
C ALA A 53 -10.47 -38.46 -23.79
N LEU A 54 -10.52 -38.59 -25.13
CA LEU A 54 -9.90 -37.67 -26.07
C LEU A 54 -10.57 -36.28 -26.04
N ILE A 55 -11.90 -36.24 -25.98
CA ILE A 55 -12.68 -35.00 -25.87
C ILE A 55 -12.40 -34.29 -24.53
N THR A 56 -12.33 -35.03 -23.42
CA THR A 56 -12.03 -34.48 -22.08
C THR A 56 -10.66 -33.82 -22.05
N VAL A 57 -9.64 -34.47 -22.63
CA VAL A 57 -8.28 -33.91 -22.71
C VAL A 57 -8.26 -32.66 -23.59
N ALA A 58 -8.95 -32.69 -24.73
CA ALA A 58 -9.05 -31.53 -25.62
C ALA A 58 -9.76 -30.34 -24.94
N GLU A 59 -10.88 -30.58 -24.25
CA GLU A 59 -11.59 -29.55 -23.48
C GLU A 59 -10.71 -28.95 -22.39
N LEU A 60 -9.99 -29.75 -21.59
CA LEU A 60 -9.10 -29.24 -20.55
C LEU A 60 -7.97 -28.36 -21.10
N VAL A 61 -7.38 -28.74 -22.24
CA VAL A 61 -6.32 -27.95 -22.89
C VAL A 61 -6.85 -26.65 -23.48
N ILE A 62 -8.02 -26.68 -24.12
CA ILE A 62 -8.66 -25.50 -24.71
C ILE A 62 -9.10 -24.53 -23.61
N LEU A 63 -9.79 -25.03 -22.58
CA LEU A 63 -10.28 -24.20 -21.47
C LEU A 63 -9.12 -23.66 -20.62
N GLY A 64 -8.05 -24.44 -20.43
CA GLY A 64 -6.84 -23.99 -19.75
C GLY A 64 -6.09 -22.87 -20.49
N LYS A 65 -6.24 -22.78 -21.83
CA LYS A 65 -5.67 -21.69 -22.64
C LYS A 65 -6.60 -20.49 -22.79
N LEU A 66 -7.92 -20.71 -22.87
CA LEU A 66 -8.90 -19.63 -23.11
C LEU A 66 -9.30 -18.88 -21.84
N ILE A 67 -9.27 -19.54 -20.68
CA ILE A 67 -9.73 -18.95 -19.42
C ILE A 67 -8.49 -18.54 -18.60
N PRO A 68 -8.09 -17.26 -18.65
CA PRO A 68 -6.98 -16.79 -17.83
C PRO A 68 -7.28 -16.98 -16.34
N PRO A 69 -6.26 -17.27 -15.51
CA PRO A 69 -6.44 -17.37 -14.07
C PRO A 69 -6.93 -16.04 -13.50
N ARG A 70 -7.82 -16.09 -12.50
CA ARG A 70 -8.27 -14.90 -11.78
C ARG A 70 -7.12 -14.42 -10.90
N ILE A 71 -6.56 -13.26 -11.23
CA ILE A 71 -5.53 -12.58 -10.43
C ILE A 71 -6.27 -11.74 -9.40
N GLU A 72 -6.03 -12.01 -8.12
CA GLU A 72 -6.53 -11.19 -7.02
C GLU A 72 -5.36 -10.45 -6.37
N TYR A 73 -5.48 -9.13 -6.29
CA TYR A 73 -4.51 -8.26 -5.63
C TYR A 73 -4.89 -8.18 -4.15
N VAL A 74 -4.18 -8.91 -3.30
CA VAL A 74 -4.44 -8.94 -1.85
C VAL A 74 -3.50 -7.95 -1.17
N PRO A 75 -3.99 -7.01 -0.34
CA PRO A 75 -3.13 -6.08 0.37
C PRO A 75 -2.19 -6.84 1.31
N ILE A 76 -0.89 -6.59 1.19
CA ILE A 76 0.17 -7.14 2.04
C ILE A 76 -0.02 -6.52 3.42
N PRO A 77 -0.16 -7.34 4.48
CA PRO A 77 -0.22 -6.82 5.84
C PRO A 77 1.04 -6.01 6.14
N TYR A 78 0.87 -4.76 6.56
CA TYR A 78 2.00 -3.93 6.98
C TYR A 78 2.68 -4.54 8.20
N GLU A 79 3.96 -4.87 8.06
CA GLU A 79 4.85 -5.29 9.14
C GLU A 79 5.72 -4.10 9.56
N PRO A 80 5.71 -3.70 10.84
CA PRO A 80 6.53 -2.59 11.29
C PRO A 80 8.01 -2.92 11.23
N PRO A 81 8.86 -1.91 10.98
CA PRO A 81 10.30 -2.07 11.10
C PRO A 81 10.66 -2.36 12.58
N LYS A 82 11.74 -3.11 12.80
CA LYS A 82 12.20 -3.49 14.15
C LYS A 82 13.54 -2.83 14.43
N ALA A 83 13.59 -2.02 15.47
CA ALA A 83 14.81 -1.42 16.01
C ALA A 83 15.58 -2.40 16.92
N GLY A 84 14.92 -3.42 17.47
CA GLY A 84 15.51 -4.35 18.44
C GLY A 84 15.60 -3.77 19.85
N ILE A 85 14.92 -2.66 20.10
CA ILE A 85 14.80 -1.99 21.40
C ILE A 85 13.32 -1.99 21.78
N SER A 86 12.96 -2.64 22.89
CA SER A 86 11.55 -2.86 23.28
C SER A 86 10.71 -1.59 23.24
N GLU A 87 11.21 -0.49 23.82
CA GLU A 87 10.46 0.78 23.86
C GLU A 87 10.19 1.34 22.46
N VAL A 88 11.15 1.21 21.56
CA VAL A 88 11.03 1.73 20.18
C VAL A 88 10.12 0.81 19.37
N ASP A 89 10.29 -0.50 19.51
CA ASP A 89 9.48 -1.50 18.83
C ASP A 89 8.00 -1.42 19.23
N GLU A 90 7.69 -1.15 20.51
CA GLU A 90 6.31 -0.91 20.98
C GLU A 90 5.66 0.29 20.31
N VAL A 91 6.41 1.40 20.17
CA VAL A 91 5.90 2.60 19.49
C VAL A 91 5.77 2.38 17.98
N LEU A 92 6.71 1.66 17.36
CA LEU A 92 6.65 1.31 15.95
C LEU A 92 5.46 0.39 15.65
N GLU A 93 5.13 -0.57 16.54
CA GLU A 93 3.93 -1.39 16.42
C GLU A 93 2.65 -0.55 16.55
N ALA A 94 2.61 0.39 17.49
CA ALA A 94 1.50 1.34 17.59
C ALA A 94 1.35 2.17 16.29
N GLY A 95 2.48 2.60 15.70
CA GLY A 95 2.55 3.29 14.41
C GLY A 95 2.03 2.42 13.26
N ALA A 96 2.38 1.14 13.27
CA ALA A 96 1.88 0.14 12.33
C ALA A 96 0.35 0.02 12.37
N GLY A 97 -0.22 0.10 13.58
CA GLY A 97 -1.67 0.17 13.78
C GLY A 97 -2.30 1.33 13.01
N TYR A 98 -1.69 2.53 13.05
CA TYR A 98 -2.17 3.69 12.28
C TYR A 98 -2.01 3.51 10.78
N ILE A 99 -0.90 2.93 10.30
CA ILE A 99 -0.75 2.63 8.86
C ILE A 99 -1.89 1.73 8.40
N ARG A 100 -2.18 0.63 9.11
CA ARG A 100 -3.29 -0.28 8.76
C ARG A 100 -4.66 0.41 8.77
N LYS A 101 -4.88 1.36 9.67
CA LYS A 101 -6.12 2.16 9.69
C LYS A 101 -6.19 3.09 8.47
N PHE A 102 -5.09 3.76 8.15
CA PHE A 102 -5.00 4.65 7.01
C PHE A 102 -5.16 3.91 5.70
N ASP A 103 -4.74 2.65 5.60
CA ASP A 103 -5.00 1.78 4.44
C ASP A 103 -6.50 1.57 4.21
N LYS A 104 -7.24 1.33 5.29
CA LYS A 104 -8.70 1.16 5.22
C LYS A 104 -9.38 2.46 4.82
N ILE A 105 -8.99 3.57 5.45
CA ILE A 105 -9.48 4.91 5.11
C ILE A 105 -9.20 5.23 3.64
N SER A 106 -7.98 4.97 3.16
CA SER A 106 -7.60 5.18 1.76
C SER A 106 -8.46 4.36 0.79
N ALA A 107 -8.73 3.10 1.12
CA ALA A 107 -9.56 2.20 0.32
C ALA A 107 -11.04 2.62 0.30
N GLU A 108 -11.57 3.15 1.40
CA GLU A 108 -12.92 3.72 1.46
C GLU A 108 -13.01 5.01 0.65
N LEU A 109 -12.06 5.93 0.84
CA LEU A 109 -11.96 7.17 0.08
C LEU A 109 -11.83 6.93 -1.42
N ALA A 110 -11.14 5.88 -1.86
CA ALA A 110 -10.98 5.58 -3.28
C ALA A 110 -12.32 5.39 -4.02
N LYS A 111 -13.38 5.01 -3.29
CA LYS A 111 -14.74 4.86 -3.81
C LYS A 111 -15.52 6.17 -3.82
N LEU A 112 -15.19 7.09 -2.92
CA LEU A 112 -15.94 8.32 -2.64
C LEU A 112 -15.30 9.54 -3.30
N ASP A 113 -14.00 9.76 -3.04
CA ASP A 113 -13.18 10.81 -3.63
C ASP A 113 -11.75 10.29 -3.93
N PRO A 114 -11.45 9.94 -5.19
CA PRO A 114 -10.13 9.47 -5.60
C PRO A 114 -8.98 10.47 -5.38
N LYS A 115 -9.25 11.78 -5.34
CA LYS A 115 -8.21 12.80 -5.12
C LYS A 115 -7.77 12.80 -3.65
N ILE A 116 -8.74 12.76 -2.74
CA ILE A 116 -8.47 12.69 -1.30
C ILE A 116 -7.83 11.34 -0.94
N ALA A 117 -8.26 10.26 -1.59
CA ALA A 117 -7.61 8.95 -1.45
C ALA A 117 -6.12 8.99 -1.85
N ALA A 118 -5.76 9.72 -2.90
CA ALA A 118 -4.37 9.85 -3.33
C ALA A 118 -3.51 10.67 -2.33
N LYS A 119 -4.04 11.76 -1.79
CA LYS A 119 -3.38 12.54 -0.72
C LYS A 119 -3.16 11.69 0.53
N MET A 120 -4.17 10.92 0.92
CA MET A 120 -4.09 10.03 2.08
C MET A 120 -3.01 8.95 1.90
N GLU A 121 -2.91 8.38 0.71
CA GLU A 121 -1.86 7.42 0.39
C GLU A 121 -0.46 8.05 0.47
N ARG A 122 -0.30 9.30 0.03
CA ARG A 122 0.97 10.04 0.14
C ARG A 122 1.34 10.30 1.60
N ILE A 123 0.40 10.75 2.43
CA ILE A 123 0.61 10.93 3.88
C ILE A 123 1.03 9.61 4.53
N ARG A 124 0.39 8.49 4.15
CA ARG A 124 0.71 7.17 4.65
C ARG A 124 2.12 6.70 4.23
N GLN A 125 2.56 7.02 3.01
CA GLN A 125 3.95 6.76 2.59
C GLN A 125 4.95 7.52 3.46
N LEU A 126 4.71 8.81 3.70
CA LEU A 126 5.55 9.63 4.58
C LEU A 126 5.60 9.09 6.00
N MET A 127 4.48 8.60 6.54
CA MET A 127 4.47 7.92 7.84
C MET A 127 5.38 6.70 7.87
N ASN A 128 5.33 5.87 6.82
CA ASN A 128 6.19 4.70 6.74
C ASN A 128 7.66 5.09 6.72
N GLU A 129 8.02 6.11 5.94
CA GLU A 129 9.39 6.63 5.88
C GLU A 129 9.85 7.17 7.25
N ILE A 130 8.98 7.89 7.97
CA ILE A 130 9.25 8.35 9.34
C ILE A 130 9.52 7.17 10.29
N PHE A 131 8.68 6.13 10.27
CA PHE A 131 8.84 4.97 11.14
C PHE A 131 10.06 4.13 10.79
N GLU A 132 10.36 3.96 9.50
CA GLU A 132 11.57 3.28 9.05
C GLU A 132 12.82 4.04 9.50
N TYR A 133 12.81 5.37 9.39
CA TYR A 133 13.92 6.19 9.83
C TYR A 133 14.13 6.11 11.35
N VAL A 134 13.06 6.17 12.15
CA VAL A 134 13.15 6.05 13.61
C VAL A 134 13.57 4.63 14.03
N SER A 135 13.19 3.60 13.28
CA SER A 135 13.68 2.24 13.54
C SER A 135 15.19 2.13 13.38
N LYS A 136 15.76 2.79 12.37
CA LYS A 136 17.22 2.88 12.16
C LYS A 136 17.90 3.84 13.14
N ASN A 137 17.17 4.83 13.65
CA ASN A 137 17.68 5.87 14.54
C ASN A 137 16.83 5.98 15.84
N PRO A 138 16.92 5.01 16.76
CA PRO A 138 16.07 4.95 17.95
C PRO A 138 16.09 6.20 18.84
N GLY A 139 17.20 6.94 18.86
CA GLY A 139 17.34 8.20 19.60
C GLY A 139 16.37 9.30 19.16
N LYS A 140 15.77 9.19 17.97
CA LYS A 140 14.77 10.13 17.45
C LYS A 140 13.33 9.81 17.90
N LEU A 141 13.11 8.71 18.62
CA LEU A 141 11.79 8.30 19.10
C LEU A 141 11.04 9.41 19.85
N SER A 142 11.74 10.15 20.72
CA SER A 142 11.16 11.24 21.50
C SER A 142 10.55 12.34 20.62
N ARG A 143 11.12 12.57 19.43
CA ARG A 143 10.67 13.59 18.48
C ARG A 143 9.35 13.21 17.79
N ILE A 144 9.10 11.91 17.60
CA ILE A 144 7.85 11.43 16.97
C ILE A 144 6.74 11.11 17.98
N ARG A 145 6.97 11.22 19.30
CA ARG A 145 5.92 10.97 20.31
C ARG A 145 4.71 11.90 20.16
N ARG A 146 4.92 13.18 19.84
CA ARG A 146 3.81 14.12 19.62
C ARG A 146 3.04 13.80 18.33
N PHE A 147 3.77 13.38 17.31
CA PHE A 147 3.19 12.89 16.06
C PHE A 147 2.27 11.69 16.31
N MET A 148 2.75 10.71 17.06
CA MET A 148 1.99 9.52 17.45
C MET A 148 0.76 9.83 18.31
N ASN A 149 0.91 10.67 19.34
CA ASN A 149 -0.12 10.84 20.37
C ASN A 149 -1.17 11.90 20.05
N PHE A 150 -0.88 12.80 19.12
CA PHE A 150 -1.79 13.92 18.79
C PHE A 150 -2.10 13.98 17.30
N TYR A 151 -1.09 13.95 16.44
CA TYR A 151 -1.32 14.22 15.02
C TYR A 151 -2.00 13.05 14.30
N LEU A 152 -1.55 11.81 14.52
CA LEU A 152 -2.18 10.63 13.91
C LEU A 152 -3.64 10.39 14.36
N PRO A 153 -3.99 10.43 15.67
CA PRO A 153 -5.39 10.31 16.08
C PRO A 153 -6.28 11.43 15.54
N THR A 154 -5.78 12.66 15.48
CA THR A 154 -6.55 13.79 14.94
C THR A 154 -6.81 13.61 13.44
N LEU A 155 -5.80 13.20 12.67
CA LEU A 155 -5.96 12.92 11.25
C LEU A 155 -6.92 11.75 11.00
N GLU A 156 -6.81 10.66 11.78
CA GLU A 156 -7.77 9.53 11.73
C GLU A 156 -9.22 10.02 11.91
N LYS A 157 -9.45 10.84 12.94
CA LYS A 157 -10.78 11.39 13.22
C LYS A 157 -11.29 12.26 12.07
N LEU A 158 -10.45 13.16 11.54
CA LEU A 158 -10.82 14.04 10.43
C LEU A 158 -11.21 13.24 9.19
N MET A 159 -10.44 12.20 8.84
CA MET A 159 -10.72 11.39 7.66
C MET A 159 -11.98 10.54 7.81
N ASN A 160 -12.22 9.98 8.99
CA ASN A 160 -13.47 9.26 9.25
C ASN A 160 -14.68 10.21 9.14
N THR A 161 -14.58 11.44 9.67
CA THR A 161 -15.62 12.46 9.51
C THR A 161 -15.81 12.84 8.03
N TYR A 162 -14.75 12.97 7.25
CA TYR A 162 -14.86 13.21 5.81
C TYR A 162 -15.64 12.09 5.12
N ILE A 163 -15.29 10.82 5.38
CA ILE A 163 -15.98 9.65 4.83
C ILE A 163 -17.46 9.68 5.19
N GLU A 164 -17.80 9.82 6.48
CA GLU A 164 -19.18 9.88 6.97
C GLU A 164 -20.00 10.98 6.29
N LEU A 165 -19.44 12.18 6.15
CA LEU A 165 -20.10 13.32 5.51
C LEU A 165 -20.21 13.15 3.98
N SER A 166 -19.20 12.54 3.36
CA SER A 166 -19.15 12.33 1.91
C SER A 166 -20.16 11.28 1.43
N ASP A 167 -20.51 10.30 2.27
CA ASP A 167 -21.45 9.21 1.97
C ASP A 167 -22.94 9.62 2.16
N GLN A 168 -23.19 10.80 2.72
CA GLN A 168 -24.57 11.26 2.92
C GLN A 168 -25.29 11.54 1.60
N LYS A 169 -26.55 11.06 1.51
CA LYS A 169 -27.41 11.23 0.32
C LYS A 169 -27.80 12.70 0.06
N ILE A 170 -27.90 13.52 1.10
CA ILE A 170 -28.28 14.93 1.00
C ILE A 170 -27.13 15.78 1.53
N LYS A 171 -26.46 16.50 0.62
CA LYS A 171 -25.34 17.40 0.96
C LYS A 171 -25.86 18.84 1.03
N GLY A 172 -26.14 19.30 2.25
CA GLY A 172 -26.47 20.70 2.53
C GLY A 172 -25.21 21.59 2.56
N GLU A 173 -25.40 22.91 2.57
CA GLU A 173 -24.32 23.90 2.52
C GLU A 173 -23.26 23.70 3.63
N ASN A 174 -23.67 23.36 4.85
CA ASN A 174 -22.76 23.12 5.98
C ASN A 174 -21.88 21.88 5.79
N ILE A 175 -22.43 20.82 5.18
CA ILE A 175 -21.70 19.58 4.90
C ILE A 175 -20.62 19.88 3.85
N THR A 176 -21.00 20.55 2.76
CA THR A 176 -20.05 20.93 1.71
C THR A 176 -18.93 21.81 2.24
N LYS A 177 -19.25 22.83 3.07
CA LYS A 177 -18.23 23.67 3.72
C LYS A 177 -17.29 22.87 4.61
N THR A 178 -17.81 21.91 5.37
CA THR A 178 -17.00 21.06 6.25
C THR A 178 -16.07 20.15 5.44
N LEU A 179 -16.57 19.55 4.36
CA LEU A 179 -15.75 18.74 3.45
C LEU A 179 -14.61 19.58 2.87
N MET A 180 -14.90 20.76 2.32
CA MET A 180 -13.88 21.67 1.80
C MET A 180 -12.83 22.06 2.83
N GLY A 181 -13.24 22.33 4.07
CA GLY A 181 -12.31 22.65 5.16
C GLY A 181 -11.37 21.49 5.50
N ILE A 182 -11.86 20.24 5.46
CA ILE A 182 -11.00 19.06 5.65
C ILE A 182 -10.04 18.89 4.47
N GLU A 183 -10.48 19.15 3.24
CA GLU A 183 -9.62 19.09 2.04
C GLU A 183 -8.46 20.09 2.11
N GLU A 184 -8.74 21.32 2.55
CA GLU A 184 -7.73 22.38 2.75
C GLU A 184 -6.75 22.02 3.88
N ILE A 185 -7.24 21.41 4.97
CA ILE A 185 -6.38 20.92 6.04
C ILE A 185 -5.44 19.83 5.51
N LEU A 186 -5.92 18.92 4.66
CA LEU A 186 -5.07 17.89 4.06
C LEU A 186 -3.96 18.47 3.17
N ASP A 187 -4.26 19.52 2.40
CA ASP A 187 -3.26 20.27 1.62
C ASP A 187 -2.15 20.87 2.49
N THR A 188 -2.43 21.11 3.78
CA THR A 188 -1.45 21.62 4.74
C THR A 188 -0.71 20.49 5.48
N ILE A 189 -1.38 19.36 5.73
CA ILE A 189 -0.83 18.23 6.48
C ILE A 189 0.25 17.49 5.68
N GLU A 190 0.01 17.24 4.39
CA GLU A 190 0.97 16.54 3.53
C GLU A 190 2.37 17.17 3.56
N PRO A 191 2.56 18.48 3.26
CA PRO A 191 3.88 19.12 3.33
C PRO A 191 4.41 19.25 4.77
N ALA A 192 3.54 19.23 5.79
CA ALA A 192 4.00 19.20 7.18
C ALA A 192 4.62 17.85 7.55
N PHE A 193 4.12 16.74 7.00
CA PHE A 193 4.71 15.42 7.18
C PHE A 193 6.05 15.30 6.44
N GLU A 194 6.16 15.86 5.22
CA GLU A 194 7.45 15.96 4.50
C GLU A 194 8.49 16.71 5.33
N ARG A 195 8.15 17.91 5.82
CA ARG A 195 9.04 18.67 6.71
C ARG A 195 9.38 17.94 8.00
N GLN A 196 8.44 17.19 8.57
CA GLN A 196 8.69 16.40 9.77
C GLN A 196 9.72 15.29 9.50
N LEU A 197 9.68 14.67 8.32
CA LEU A 197 10.68 13.71 7.86
C LEU A 197 12.03 14.41 7.62
N ASP A 198 12.04 15.55 6.93
CA ASP A 198 13.28 16.34 6.69
C ASP A 198 13.95 16.74 8.01
N ASN A 199 13.19 17.21 8.99
CA ASN A 199 13.71 17.57 10.32
C ASN A 199 14.33 16.38 11.06
N LEU A 200 13.92 15.15 10.76
CA LEU A 200 14.55 13.96 11.34
C LEU A 200 15.91 13.68 10.68
N TYR A 201 16.08 14.03 9.41
CA TYR A 201 17.35 13.95 8.67
C TYR A 201 18.29 15.12 8.98
N GLU A 202 17.79 16.34 9.18
CA GLU A 202 18.63 17.53 9.39
C GLU A 202 19.55 17.40 10.61
N ASP A 203 19.07 16.80 11.71
CA ASP A 203 19.94 16.52 12.85
C ASP A 203 21.10 15.57 12.48
N GLN A 204 20.89 14.60 11.58
CA GLN A 204 21.95 13.70 11.10
C GLN A 204 22.92 14.46 10.18
N ALA A 205 22.42 15.44 9.41
CA ALA A 205 23.26 16.31 8.60
C ALA A 205 24.11 17.27 9.45
N ILE A 206 23.63 17.73 10.61
CA ILE A 206 24.43 18.50 11.57
C ILE A 206 25.56 17.64 12.14
N ASP A 207 25.27 16.41 12.57
CA ASP A 207 26.28 15.47 13.08
C ASP A 207 27.32 15.15 11.99
N ILE A 208 26.89 14.89 10.75
CA ILE A 208 27.79 14.64 9.61
C ILE A 208 28.59 15.90 9.23
N SER A 209 28.01 17.09 9.29
CA SER A 209 28.73 18.34 8.97
C SER A 209 29.80 18.66 10.01
N ALA A 210 29.53 18.35 11.28
CA ALA A 210 30.54 18.41 12.34
C ALA A 210 31.65 17.38 12.07
N ASP A 211 31.30 16.15 11.71
CA ASP A 211 32.28 15.10 11.36
C ASP A 211 33.09 15.47 10.11
N ILE A 212 32.47 16.07 9.08
CA ILE A 212 33.15 16.58 7.88
C ILE A 212 34.12 17.70 8.24
N THR A 213 33.70 18.65 9.08
CA THR A 213 34.58 19.75 9.53
C THR A 213 35.78 19.21 10.31
N VAL A 214 35.57 18.19 11.12
CA VAL A 214 36.65 17.50 11.85
C VAL A 214 37.56 16.74 10.89
N LEU A 215 37.02 16.02 9.92
CA LEU A 215 37.78 15.30 8.89
C LEU A 215 38.57 16.26 7.99
N GLU A 216 37.99 17.38 7.58
CA GLU A 216 38.69 18.46 6.87
C GLU A 216 39.83 19.02 7.71
N GLY A 217 39.60 19.26 9.00
CA GLY A 217 40.64 19.69 9.94
C GLY A 217 41.77 18.66 10.12
N MET A 218 41.45 17.37 10.13
CA MET A 218 42.45 16.28 10.17
C MET A 218 43.25 16.20 8.87
N LEU A 219 42.57 16.30 7.71
CA LEU A 219 43.22 16.30 6.38
C LEU A 219 44.11 17.52 6.17
N ASP A 220 43.68 18.70 6.61
CA ASP A 220 44.49 19.93 6.60
C ASP A 220 45.73 19.78 7.53
N SER A 221 45.56 19.14 8.70
CA SER A 221 46.66 18.90 9.66
C SER A 221 47.68 17.86 9.16
N GLU A 222 47.25 16.92 8.33
CA GLU A 222 48.12 15.94 7.66
C GLU A 222 48.71 16.46 6.34
N GLY A 223 48.40 17.72 5.96
CA GLY A 223 48.90 18.36 4.74
C GLY A 223 48.27 17.84 3.45
N LEU A 224 47.13 17.13 3.56
CA LEU A 224 46.39 16.52 2.45
C LEU A 224 45.18 17.37 2.01
N GLY A 225 44.78 18.36 2.82
CA GLY A 225 43.69 19.27 2.51
C GLY A 225 44.16 20.49 1.73
N LYS A 226 43.58 20.67 0.52
CA LYS A 226 43.79 21.76 -0.44
C LYS A 226 45.10 21.72 -1.25
N THR A 227 45.18 20.74 -2.15
CA THR A 227 45.95 20.83 -3.41
C THR A 227 45.12 20.38 -4.60
N ALA A 228 43.90 20.92 -4.79
CA ALA A 228 43.17 20.76 -6.05
C ALA A 228 41.97 21.72 -6.18
N THR A 229 42.19 23.03 -6.18
CA THR A 229 41.32 24.00 -6.89
C THR A 229 42.01 25.37 -6.84
N ASP A 230 43.09 25.49 -7.59
CA ASP A 230 43.59 26.76 -8.14
C ASP A 230 44.36 26.39 -9.42
N LEU A 231 43.60 25.97 -10.44
CA LEU A 231 43.92 25.98 -11.87
C LEU A 231 42.60 25.93 -12.68
#